data_AF-A0A7T5JH43-F1
#
_entry.id   AF-A0A7T5JH43-F1
#
_cell.length_a   1.000
_cell.length_b   1.000
_cell.length_c   1.000
_cell.angle_alpha   90.00
_cell.angle_beta   90.00
_cell.angle_gamma   90.00
#
_symmetry.space_group_name_H-M   'P 1'
#
loop_
_entity.id
_entity.type
_entity.pdbx_description
1 polymer ?
#
loop_
_entity_poly.entity_id
_entity_poly.type
_entity_poly.pdbx_seq_one_letter_code
_entity_poly.pdbx_strand_id
1 'polypeptide(L)'
;MKTLIITVGTRQVGWRCKDGVVRSLGADGSKSDPAHIDELYQDELGLERGHHQDEGSARPYPWSVWDLGHRLYQHCQGSGFQNVELLLDQVILNQYLPQGLSHVVLWGTQQPESVSWNYRRMDTAWLSELMAGKLRERYPELSVKVFRPTVGAVDAEVIRDVLESELLPFALGTRQLGDDDFTLLIENKGATPAMSEGLSICAAALVRDCQVVTVSPIEARPLYPQLSDAVKTVTTAQECRAVNLGQYFWPLERERILSAWKRGDFAEARVWLSAHRDRYQALYDLAEYLALASNWQLLDALQGLQIWLNQTPTKRKVLPDVRKQWLKDIEILCKSKQKQTPESRYFSIWESRLAIYVNLHRHSYTSAFLQFVQVIERLLFWRYQNEDWIEKGYVTPPESKKNWGVKYKATFWDLRNAWKIICDLQDNNSLVKTLAWMNDMRNDIVHKNEPLHFDVFVSHLNLSGETDLSDEKLYQAIEIFIQQFCQPDCPIPDRSLLQDLYHWGIEQLQS
;
A
#
# COMPACT_ATOMS: atom_id res chain seq x y z
N MET A 1 5.28 1.25 14.02
CA MET A 1 4.96 2.12 15.20
C MET A 1 3.55 2.68 15.08
N LYS A 2 2.91 3.20 16.15
CA LYS A 2 1.58 3.84 16.05
C LYS A 2 1.52 5.23 16.68
N THR A 3 0.75 6.11 16.04
CA THR A 3 0.42 7.47 16.51
C THR A 3 -1.10 7.66 16.48
N LEU A 4 -1.68 8.19 17.56
CA LEU A 4 -3.11 8.41 17.70
C LEU A 4 -3.44 9.90 17.71
N ILE A 5 -4.28 10.34 16.78
CA ILE A 5 -4.91 11.67 16.80
C ILE A 5 -6.29 11.54 17.43
N ILE A 6 -6.58 12.38 18.42
CA ILE A 6 -7.88 12.47 19.10
C ILE A 6 -8.39 13.90 18.97
N THR A 7 -9.56 14.10 18.36
CA THR A 7 -10.22 15.40 18.41
C THR A 7 -11.07 15.48 19.67
N VAL A 8 -10.67 16.34 20.59
CA VAL A 8 -11.24 16.38 21.93
C VAL A 8 -12.60 17.08 21.92
N GLY A 9 -13.65 16.35 22.28
CA GLY A 9 -15.01 16.80 22.45
C GLY A 9 -15.40 16.92 23.92
N THR A 10 -16.57 17.51 24.15
CA THR A 10 -17.04 17.88 25.50
C THR A 10 -17.36 16.68 26.39
N ARG A 11 -17.58 15.49 25.81
CA ARG A 11 -17.94 14.26 26.53
C ARG A 11 -16.77 13.28 26.74
N GLN A 12 -15.54 13.67 26.41
CA GLN A 12 -14.38 12.78 26.54
C GLN A 12 -13.73 12.79 27.93
N VAL A 13 -13.94 13.85 28.71
CA VAL A 13 -13.28 14.02 30.00
C VAL A 13 -14.32 14.13 31.11
N GLY A 14 -14.11 13.36 32.16
CA GLY A 14 -14.86 13.42 33.41
C GLY A 14 -13.96 13.76 34.59
N TRP A 15 -14.59 14.01 35.73
CA TRP A 15 -13.94 14.29 37.01
C TRP A 15 -14.49 13.35 38.08
N ARG A 16 -13.61 12.61 38.72
CA ARG A 16 -13.91 11.83 39.91
C ARG A 16 -13.95 12.77 41.11
N CYS A 17 -15.16 12.99 41.60
CA CYS A 17 -15.44 13.92 42.69
C CYS A 17 -15.14 13.29 44.05
N LYS A 18 -15.10 14.11 45.10
CA LYS A 18 -14.82 13.68 46.48
C LYS A 18 -15.85 12.70 47.03
N ASP A 19 -17.09 12.77 46.54
CA ASP A 19 -18.17 11.84 46.86
C ASP A 19 -18.07 10.49 46.11
N GLY A 20 -17.03 10.31 45.28
CA GLY A 20 -16.78 9.11 44.49
C GLY A 20 -17.54 9.03 43.16
N VAL A 21 -18.43 10.00 42.88
CA VAL A 21 -19.18 10.07 41.62
C VAL A 21 -18.27 10.59 40.51
N VAL A 22 -18.38 10.01 39.31
CA VAL A 22 -17.70 10.55 38.14
C VAL A 22 -18.67 11.44 37.38
N ARG A 23 -18.32 12.72 37.28
CA ARG A 23 -19.13 13.75 36.61
C ARG A 23 -18.50 14.12 35.27
N SER A 24 -19.32 14.18 34.22
CA SER A 24 -18.87 14.59 32.88
C SER A 24 -18.70 16.11 32.81
N LEU A 25 -17.57 16.57 32.27
CA LEU A 25 -17.28 18.01 32.12
C LEU A 25 -18.10 18.69 31.03
N GLY A 26 -18.84 17.92 30.21
CA GLY A 26 -19.72 18.44 29.16
C GLY A 26 -21.21 18.21 29.38
N ALA A 27 -21.63 17.68 30.54
CA ALA A 27 -23.03 17.46 30.85
C ALA A 27 -23.63 18.67 31.59
N ASP A 28 -24.32 19.51 30.82
CA ASP A 28 -24.75 20.86 31.21
C ASP A 28 -26.28 20.97 31.46
N GLY A 29 -26.94 19.91 31.94
CA GLY A 29 -28.35 19.98 32.38
C GLY A 29 -29.40 20.14 31.28
N SER A 30 -29.32 19.37 30.19
CA SER A 30 -30.34 19.32 29.14
C SER A 30 -31.39 18.22 29.38
N LYS A 31 -32.45 18.09 28.54
CA LYS A 31 -33.48 17.03 28.70
C LYS A 31 -32.91 15.61 28.81
N SER A 32 -31.72 15.34 28.26
CA SER A 32 -31.06 14.03 28.29
C SER A 32 -29.78 13.97 29.13
N ASP A 33 -29.22 15.12 29.53
CA ASP A 33 -27.91 15.19 30.21
C ASP A 33 -28.10 15.71 31.65
N PRO A 34 -27.45 15.09 32.66
CA PRO A 34 -27.45 15.61 34.03
C PRO A 34 -26.76 16.98 34.13
N ALA A 35 -27.02 17.71 35.22
CA ALA A 35 -26.43 19.02 35.50
C ALA A 35 -25.04 18.91 36.18
N HIS A 36 -24.19 18.01 35.69
CA HIS A 36 -22.88 17.73 36.28
C HIS A 36 -21.98 18.96 36.37
N ILE A 37 -22.09 19.91 35.43
CA ILE A 37 -21.29 21.14 35.47
C ILE A 37 -21.62 21.97 36.72
N ASP A 38 -22.91 22.13 37.06
CA ASP A 38 -23.32 22.88 38.25
C ASP A 38 -22.81 22.20 39.53
N GLU A 39 -22.96 20.88 39.60
CA GLU A 39 -22.46 20.05 40.70
C GLU A 39 -20.94 20.18 40.86
N LEU A 40 -20.18 20.24 39.77
CA LEU A 40 -18.72 20.41 39.83
C LEU A 40 -18.29 21.80 40.33
N TYR A 41 -18.99 22.87 39.94
CA TYR A 41 -18.72 24.19 40.52
C TYR A 41 -18.98 24.20 42.04
N GLN A 42 -20.11 23.62 42.46
CA GLN A 42 -20.52 23.60 43.85
C GLN A 42 -19.64 22.70 44.72
N ASP A 43 -19.47 21.43 44.33
CA ASP A 43 -18.91 20.40 45.21
C ASP A 43 -17.37 20.32 45.15
N GLU A 44 -16.80 20.63 43.99
CA GLU A 44 -15.36 20.53 43.78
C GLU A 44 -14.65 21.88 43.95
N LEU A 45 -15.22 22.95 43.37
CA LEU A 45 -14.62 24.29 43.45
C LEU A 45 -15.15 25.14 44.62
N GLY A 46 -16.30 24.80 45.20
CA GLY A 46 -16.93 25.60 46.26
C GLY A 46 -17.38 26.98 45.77
N LEU A 47 -17.75 27.08 44.49
CA LEU A 47 -18.13 28.33 43.82
C LEU A 47 -19.55 28.24 43.27
N GLU A 48 -20.27 29.36 43.27
CA GLU A 48 -21.46 29.50 42.44
C GLU A 48 -21.05 29.67 40.97
N ARG A 49 -21.76 29.01 40.06
CA ARG A 49 -21.46 29.05 38.63
C ARG A 49 -21.71 30.45 38.07
N GLY A 50 -20.65 31.06 37.54
CA GLY A 50 -20.68 32.38 36.93
C GLY A 50 -21.28 32.41 35.52
N HIS A 51 -21.38 33.62 34.97
CA HIS A 51 -21.88 33.89 33.63
C HIS A 51 -20.96 34.88 32.90
N HIS A 52 -20.98 34.84 31.58
CA HIS A 52 -20.35 35.82 30.70
C HIS A 52 -21.42 36.52 29.87
N GLN A 53 -21.18 37.77 29.52
CA GLN A 53 -22.08 38.57 28.67
C GLN A 53 -21.24 39.24 27.58
N ASP A 54 -21.50 38.87 26.33
CA ASP A 54 -20.83 39.48 25.18
C ASP A 54 -21.11 40.99 25.16
N GLU A 55 -20.14 41.79 24.71
CA GLU A 55 -20.31 43.24 24.57
C GLU A 55 -21.50 43.55 23.63
N GLY A 56 -22.44 44.37 24.11
CA GLY A 56 -23.66 44.71 23.37
C GLY A 56 -24.78 43.66 23.38
N SER A 57 -24.59 42.50 24.01
CA SER A 57 -25.64 41.49 24.22
C SER A 57 -26.33 41.71 25.57
N ALA A 58 -27.66 41.66 25.64
CA ALA A 58 -28.41 41.64 26.89
C ALA A 58 -28.51 40.23 27.53
N ARG A 59 -28.05 39.20 26.82
CA ARG A 59 -28.19 37.79 27.23
C ARG A 59 -26.92 37.30 27.94
N PRO A 60 -27.00 36.88 29.21
CA PRO A 60 -25.91 36.21 29.88
C PRO A 60 -25.83 34.74 29.45
N TYR A 61 -24.61 34.21 29.40
CA TYR A 61 -24.30 32.82 29.08
C TYR A 61 -23.56 32.20 30.28
N PRO A 62 -24.09 31.13 30.89
CA PRO A 62 -23.38 30.48 32.00
C PRO A 62 -22.05 29.93 31.51
N TRP A 63 -21.02 30.09 32.34
CA TRP A 63 -19.70 29.48 32.11
C TRP A 63 -19.83 27.98 31.95
N SER A 64 -19.07 27.35 31.06
CA SER A 64 -19.25 25.93 30.76
C SER A 64 -17.88 25.27 30.62
N VAL A 65 -17.81 24.22 29.78
CA VAL A 65 -16.63 23.38 29.51
C VAL A 65 -15.30 24.14 29.55
N TRP A 66 -15.21 25.28 28.86
CA TRP A 66 -13.97 26.03 28.75
C TRP A 66 -13.47 26.58 30.10
N ASP A 67 -14.32 27.28 30.85
CA ASP A 67 -13.94 27.90 32.13
C ASP A 67 -13.75 26.84 33.22
N LEU A 68 -14.67 25.87 33.31
CA LEU A 68 -14.56 24.77 34.26
C LEU A 68 -13.29 23.96 34.02
N GLY A 69 -13.00 23.62 32.76
CA GLY A 69 -11.76 22.92 32.37
C GLY A 69 -10.51 23.70 32.75
N HIS A 70 -10.47 25.02 32.53
CA HIS A 70 -9.35 25.87 32.91
C HIS A 70 -9.10 25.84 34.43
N ARG A 71 -10.15 26.02 35.24
CA ARG A 71 -10.06 26.02 36.71
C ARG A 71 -9.57 24.68 37.24
N LEU A 72 -10.13 23.58 36.75
CA LEU A 72 -9.70 22.24 37.15
C LEU A 72 -8.27 21.95 36.70
N TYR A 73 -7.86 22.44 35.52
CA TYR A 73 -6.47 22.31 35.08
C TYR A 73 -5.51 23.04 36.02
N GLN A 74 -5.82 24.30 36.39
CA GLN A 74 -5.05 25.04 37.39
C GLN A 74 -4.97 24.31 38.73
N HIS A 75 -6.08 23.69 39.16
CA HIS A 75 -6.09 22.85 40.36
C HIS A 75 -5.13 21.65 40.23
N CYS A 76 -5.17 20.93 39.11
CA CYS A 76 -4.31 19.76 38.85
C CYS A 76 -2.82 20.10 38.81
N GLN A 77 -2.42 21.32 38.43
CA GLN A 77 -1.01 21.71 38.42
C GLN A 77 -0.35 21.62 39.81
N GLY A 78 -1.13 21.70 40.89
CA GLY A 78 -0.63 21.54 42.27
C GLY A 78 -0.96 20.20 42.92
N SER A 79 -1.99 19.49 42.45
CA SER A 79 -2.51 18.28 43.12
C SER A 79 -2.41 16.99 42.32
N GLY A 80 -1.95 17.05 41.05
CA GLY A 80 -1.94 15.91 40.13
C GLY A 80 -3.24 15.76 39.32
N PHE A 81 -3.25 14.82 38.38
CA PHE A 81 -4.36 14.57 37.45
C PHE A 81 -5.16 13.32 37.81
N GLN A 82 -5.01 12.76 39.01
CA GLN A 82 -5.67 11.52 39.46
C GLN A 82 -7.20 11.55 39.34
N ASN A 83 -7.82 12.71 39.54
CA ASN A 83 -9.27 12.87 39.47
C ASN A 83 -9.78 13.01 38.03
N VAL A 84 -8.91 13.27 37.05
CA VAL A 84 -9.31 13.30 35.65
C VAL A 84 -9.61 11.88 35.17
N GLU A 85 -10.78 11.69 34.56
CA GLU A 85 -11.24 10.42 34.01
C GLU A 85 -11.38 10.51 32.50
N LEU A 86 -10.83 9.52 31.78
CA LEU A 86 -10.94 9.42 30.32
C LEU A 86 -12.16 8.58 29.97
N LEU A 87 -13.21 9.23 29.47
CA LEU A 87 -14.52 8.62 29.33
C LEU A 87 -14.62 7.74 28.10
N LEU A 88 -14.08 8.19 26.96
CA LEU A 88 -14.19 7.45 25.69
C LEU A 88 -12.87 6.81 25.27
N ASP A 89 -11.74 7.46 25.55
CA ASP A 89 -10.46 7.11 24.93
C ASP A 89 -9.67 6.04 25.70
N GLN A 90 -10.07 5.75 26.94
CA GLN A 90 -9.38 4.76 27.78
C GLN A 90 -9.37 3.36 27.15
N VAL A 91 -10.46 2.96 26.48
CA VAL A 91 -10.52 1.67 25.78
C VAL A 91 -9.55 1.62 24.59
N ILE A 92 -9.41 2.73 23.86
CA ILE A 92 -8.48 2.84 22.74
C ILE A 92 -7.04 2.69 23.24
N LEU A 93 -6.69 3.42 24.29
CA LEU A 93 -5.34 3.36 24.89
C LEU A 93 -5.02 1.96 25.40
N ASN A 94 -5.95 1.31 26.12
CA ASN A 94 -5.78 -0.05 26.60
C ASN A 94 -5.54 -1.05 25.46
N GLN A 95 -6.20 -0.85 24.32
CA GLN A 95 -6.05 -1.73 23.16
C GLN A 95 -4.73 -1.51 22.41
N TYR A 96 -4.31 -0.26 22.22
CA TYR A 96 -3.22 0.08 21.29
C TYR A 96 -1.87 0.37 21.94
N LEU A 97 -1.80 0.70 23.24
CA LEU A 97 -0.52 0.83 23.96
C LEU A 97 0.31 -0.46 23.89
N PRO A 98 -0.25 -1.67 24.17
CA PRO A 98 0.50 -2.93 24.01
C PRO A 98 0.91 -3.22 22.57
N GLN A 99 0.28 -2.56 21.59
CA GLN A 99 0.53 -2.74 20.16
C GLN A 99 1.50 -1.67 19.59
N GLY A 100 2.22 -0.94 20.45
CA GLY A 100 3.24 0.02 20.04
C GLY A 100 2.71 1.42 19.72
N LEU A 101 1.58 1.83 20.33
CA LEU A 101 1.20 3.24 20.41
C LEU A 101 2.19 3.98 21.32
N SER A 102 2.92 4.93 20.74
CA SER A 102 3.94 5.70 21.47
C SER A 102 3.69 7.21 21.44
N HIS A 103 2.78 7.70 20.59
CA HIS A 103 2.45 9.11 20.46
C HIS A 103 0.94 9.34 20.43
N VAL A 104 0.48 10.33 21.20
CA VAL A 104 -0.89 10.85 21.16
C VAL A 104 -0.88 12.33 20.85
N VAL A 105 -1.67 12.72 19.86
CA VAL A 105 -1.93 14.10 19.46
C VAL A 105 -3.36 14.43 19.83
N LEU A 106 -3.55 15.37 20.75
CA LEU A 106 -4.87 15.85 21.18
C LEU A 106 -5.17 17.16 20.47
N TRP A 107 -6.29 17.24 19.75
CA TRP A 107 -6.74 18.47 19.11
C TRP A 107 -7.99 19.00 19.80
N GLY A 108 -7.83 20.06 20.57
CA GLY A 108 -8.93 20.78 21.20
C GLY A 108 -9.39 21.98 20.36
N THR A 109 -10.68 22.29 20.44
CA THR A 109 -11.22 23.50 19.81
C THR A 109 -10.83 24.73 20.62
N GLN A 110 -10.40 25.78 19.92
CA GLN A 110 -10.16 27.11 20.47
C GLN A 110 -10.61 28.13 19.43
N GLN A 111 -11.78 28.74 19.63
CA GLN A 111 -12.33 29.68 18.67
C GLN A 111 -11.78 31.10 18.90
N PRO A 112 -11.64 31.92 17.83
CA PRO A 112 -11.20 33.32 17.93
C PRO A 112 -12.14 34.17 18.79
N GLU A 113 -11.61 35.29 19.32
CA GLU A 113 -12.41 36.19 20.17
C GLU A 113 -13.58 36.85 19.46
N SER A 114 -13.54 36.93 18.13
CA SER A 114 -14.65 37.43 17.29
C SER A 114 -15.88 36.51 17.29
N VAL A 115 -15.76 35.28 17.76
CA VAL A 115 -16.90 34.35 17.90
C VAL A 115 -17.63 34.60 19.22
N SER A 116 -18.96 34.62 19.21
CA SER A 116 -19.77 34.80 20.43
C SER A 116 -19.43 33.78 21.51
N TRP A 117 -19.45 34.23 22.78
CA TRP A 117 -19.18 33.37 23.93
C TRP A 117 -20.11 32.17 24.04
N ASN A 118 -21.34 32.26 23.50
CA ASN A 118 -22.27 31.13 23.49
C ASN A 118 -21.66 29.86 22.88
N TYR A 119 -20.78 30.02 21.88
CA TYR A 119 -20.07 28.92 21.24
C TYR A 119 -18.70 28.67 21.91
N ARG A 120 -17.94 29.73 22.20
CA ARG A 120 -16.60 29.62 22.81
C ARG A 120 -16.62 28.97 24.19
N ARG A 121 -17.71 29.09 24.95
CA ARG A 121 -17.85 28.41 26.26
C ARG A 121 -17.76 26.89 26.20
N MET A 122 -17.97 26.31 25.00
CA MET A 122 -17.88 24.87 24.73
C MET A 122 -16.51 24.45 24.16
N ASP A 123 -15.56 25.39 24.02
CA ASP A 123 -14.22 25.10 23.51
C ASP A 123 -13.49 24.09 24.41
N THR A 124 -12.79 23.13 23.79
CA THR A 124 -12.23 21.95 24.45
C THR A 124 -10.72 21.99 24.63
N ALA A 125 -10.08 23.13 24.35
CA ALA A 125 -8.65 23.32 24.57
C ALA A 125 -8.19 22.91 25.99
N TRP A 126 -8.95 23.30 27.01
CA TRP A 126 -8.63 22.94 28.41
C TRP A 126 -8.93 21.48 28.76
N LEU A 127 -9.95 20.87 28.14
CA LEU A 127 -10.17 19.43 28.26
C LEU A 127 -8.98 18.65 27.69
N SER A 128 -8.41 19.14 26.58
CA SER A 128 -7.23 18.54 25.96
C SER A 128 -6.01 18.60 26.87
N GLU A 129 -5.83 19.69 27.61
CA GLU A 129 -4.75 19.81 28.60
C GLU A 129 -4.96 18.93 29.84
N LEU A 130 -6.19 18.82 30.34
CA LEU A 130 -6.54 17.88 31.42
C LEU A 130 -6.26 16.43 31.00
N MET A 131 -6.71 16.05 29.80
CA MET A 131 -6.45 14.74 29.22
C MET A 131 -4.95 14.51 29.04
N ALA A 132 -4.20 15.49 28.53
CA ALA A 132 -2.75 15.38 28.38
C ALA A 132 -2.04 15.16 29.72
N GLY A 133 -2.42 15.89 30.76
CA GLY A 133 -1.88 15.72 32.10
C GLY A 133 -2.14 14.32 32.64
N LYS A 134 -3.39 13.82 32.52
CA LYS A 134 -3.75 12.46 32.92
C LYS A 134 -2.93 11.40 32.20
N LEU A 135 -2.75 11.57 30.89
CA LEU A 135 -1.99 10.63 30.07
C LEU A 135 -0.51 10.61 30.44
N ARG A 136 0.10 11.78 30.63
CA ARG A 136 1.52 11.90 31.03
C ARG A 136 1.77 11.32 32.42
N GLU A 137 0.85 11.52 33.35
CA GLU A 137 0.94 10.96 34.70
C GLU A 137 0.81 9.43 34.69
N ARG A 138 -0.17 8.91 33.93
CA ARG A 138 -0.48 7.47 33.90
C ARG A 138 0.47 6.66 33.00
N TYR A 139 0.97 7.26 31.93
CA TYR A 139 1.83 6.62 30.94
C TYR A 139 3.06 7.51 30.66
N PRO A 140 4.09 7.49 31.53
CA PRO A 140 5.24 8.38 31.42
C PRO A 140 6.05 8.22 30.12
N GLU A 141 6.00 7.02 29.49
CA GLU A 141 6.68 6.72 28.23
C GLU A 141 5.90 7.19 26.99
N LEU A 142 4.64 7.61 27.16
CA LEU A 142 3.79 8.07 26.06
C LEU A 142 4.07 9.54 25.76
N SER A 143 4.45 9.84 24.51
CA SER A 143 4.60 11.21 24.05
C SER A 143 3.22 11.82 23.78
N VAL A 144 2.86 12.89 24.49
CA VAL A 144 1.55 13.53 24.36
C VAL A 144 1.69 14.99 23.96
N LYS A 145 1.16 15.34 22.79
CA LYS A 145 1.14 16.70 22.23
C LYS A 145 -0.29 17.24 22.19
N VAL A 146 -0.49 18.45 22.70
CA VAL A 146 -1.75 19.19 22.56
C VAL A 146 -1.63 20.20 21.43
N PHE A 147 -2.55 20.14 20.48
CA PHE A 147 -2.78 21.11 19.42
C PHE A 147 -4.05 21.90 19.74
N ARG A 148 -3.92 23.23 19.70
CA ARG A 148 -4.98 24.19 20.04
C ARG A 148 -4.88 25.42 19.14
N PRO A 149 -5.01 25.22 17.81
CA PRO A 149 -5.01 26.32 16.85
C PRO A 149 -6.24 27.21 17.09
N THR A 150 -6.06 28.52 17.00
CA THR A 150 -7.17 29.47 17.13
C THR A 150 -7.93 29.55 15.81
N VAL A 151 -8.97 28.72 15.65
CA VAL A 151 -9.73 28.58 14.39
C VAL A 151 -11.23 28.51 14.65
N GLY A 152 -12.02 29.08 13.74
CA GLY A 152 -13.48 28.98 13.81
C GLY A 152 -13.92 27.53 13.62
N ALA A 153 -14.79 27.01 14.50
CA ALA A 153 -15.18 25.60 14.50
C ALA A 153 -16.01 25.17 13.26
N VAL A 154 -16.42 26.13 12.44
CA VAL A 154 -17.19 25.98 11.19
C VAL A 154 -16.39 26.37 9.95
N ASP A 155 -15.16 26.87 10.11
CA ASP A 155 -14.33 27.36 9.02
C ASP A 155 -13.56 26.20 8.39
N ALA A 156 -14.22 25.49 7.48
CA ALA A 156 -13.70 24.26 6.89
C ALA A 156 -12.39 24.45 6.12
N GLU A 157 -12.20 25.60 5.46
CA GLU A 157 -10.98 25.90 4.69
C GLU A 157 -9.79 26.11 5.64
N VAL A 158 -9.94 26.95 6.67
CA VAL A 158 -8.87 27.20 7.64
C VAL A 158 -8.56 25.94 8.46
N ILE A 159 -9.57 25.16 8.82
CA ILE A 159 -9.40 23.86 9.49
C ILE A 159 -8.56 22.91 8.64
N ARG A 160 -8.84 22.86 7.33
CA ARG A 160 -8.08 22.03 6.38
C ARG A 160 -6.63 22.51 6.26
N ASP A 161 -6.40 23.82 6.16
CA ASP A 161 -5.05 24.38 6.08
C ASP A 161 -4.23 24.00 7.31
N VAL A 162 -4.81 24.10 8.52
CA VAL A 162 -4.12 23.69 9.77
C VAL A 162 -3.84 22.18 9.80
N LEU A 163 -4.77 21.36 9.32
CA LEU A 163 -4.56 19.92 9.20
C LEU A 163 -3.37 19.58 8.30
N GLU A 164 -3.33 20.17 7.11
CA GLU A 164 -2.32 19.88 6.08
C GLU A 164 -0.96 20.50 6.40
N SER A 165 -0.92 21.68 7.02
CA SER A 165 0.34 22.40 7.28
C SER A 165 0.96 22.12 8.66
N GLU A 166 0.18 21.72 9.65
CA GLU A 166 0.67 21.56 11.03
C GLU A 166 0.42 20.16 11.62
N LEU A 167 -0.85 19.75 11.70
CA LEU A 167 -1.23 18.58 12.50
C LEU A 167 -0.77 17.25 11.87
N LEU A 168 -1.06 17.02 10.59
CA LEU A 168 -0.67 15.80 9.89
C LEU A 168 0.84 15.70 9.69
N PRO A 169 1.56 16.76 9.28
CA PRO A 169 3.02 16.74 9.24
C PRO A 169 3.66 16.40 10.59
N PHE A 170 3.12 16.94 11.70
CA PHE A 170 3.60 16.57 13.03
C PHE A 170 3.37 15.09 13.33
N ALA A 171 2.16 14.58 13.08
CA ALA A 171 1.82 13.18 13.33
C ALA A 171 2.68 12.22 12.48
N LEU A 172 2.91 12.53 11.21
CA LEU A 172 3.76 11.75 10.30
C LEU A 172 5.24 11.85 10.68
N GLY A 173 5.69 13.01 11.16
CA GLY A 173 7.07 13.23 11.62
C GLY A 173 7.46 12.40 12.85
N THR A 174 6.50 11.75 13.52
CA THR A 174 6.79 10.79 14.59
C THR A 174 7.33 9.46 14.06
N ARG A 175 7.14 9.16 12.77
CA ARG A 175 7.63 7.93 12.12
C ARG A 175 9.16 7.83 12.21
N GLN A 176 9.66 6.64 12.54
CA GLN A 176 11.09 6.36 12.47
C GLN A 176 11.54 6.14 11.02
N LEU A 177 12.76 6.56 10.68
CA LEU A 177 13.37 6.30 9.37
C LEU A 177 13.38 4.80 9.07
N GLY A 178 12.70 4.39 7.99
CA GLY A 178 12.59 3.00 7.56
C GLY A 178 11.46 2.18 8.20
N ASP A 179 10.57 2.80 9.00
CA ASP A 179 9.39 2.10 9.54
C ASP A 179 8.29 2.02 8.47
N ASP A 180 8.31 1.00 7.63
CA ASP A 180 7.29 0.77 6.58
C ASP A 180 5.93 0.28 7.12
N ASP A 181 5.82 0.08 8.44
CA ASP A 181 4.61 -0.41 9.13
C ASP A 181 4.05 0.64 10.10
N PHE A 182 4.29 1.92 9.82
CA PHE A 182 3.70 3.03 10.58
C PHE A 182 2.17 3.05 10.45
N THR A 183 1.47 3.17 11.57
CA THR A 183 0.00 3.30 11.63
C THR A 183 -0.43 4.62 12.25
N LEU A 184 -1.24 5.37 11.53
CA LEU A 184 -1.97 6.52 12.04
C LEU A 184 -3.37 6.09 12.50
N LEU A 185 -3.65 6.23 13.79
CA LEU A 185 -4.97 6.00 14.38
C LEU A 185 -5.71 7.33 14.50
N ILE A 186 -6.99 7.36 14.15
CA ILE A 186 -7.82 8.57 14.17
C ILE A 186 -9.09 8.33 14.98
N GLU A 187 -9.21 9.06 16.07
CA GLU A 187 -10.42 9.18 16.88
C GLU A 187 -11.01 10.58 16.64
N ASN A 188 -12.18 10.64 16.03
CA ASN A 188 -12.83 11.90 15.64
C ASN A 188 -14.24 12.09 16.23
N LYS A 189 -14.65 11.28 17.21
CA LYS A 189 -16.01 11.33 17.76
C LYS A 189 -16.30 12.64 18.50
N GLY A 190 -15.26 13.25 19.06
CA GLY A 190 -15.36 14.54 19.77
C GLY A 190 -15.32 15.78 18.86
N ALA A 191 -15.07 15.64 17.56
CA ALA A 191 -14.90 16.77 16.65
C ALA A 191 -16.22 17.49 16.31
N THR A 192 -16.09 18.77 15.94
CA THR A 192 -17.14 19.46 15.19
C THR A 192 -17.23 18.87 13.77
N PRO A 193 -18.36 19.02 13.06
CA PRO A 193 -18.52 18.46 11.72
C PRO A 193 -17.38 18.82 10.76
N ALA A 194 -16.97 20.09 10.72
CA ALA A 194 -15.90 20.57 9.84
C ALA A 194 -14.53 19.93 10.16
N MET A 195 -14.19 19.77 11.45
CA MET A 195 -12.96 19.09 11.87
C MET A 195 -12.99 17.60 11.57
N SER A 196 -14.12 16.94 11.83
CA SER A 196 -14.29 15.51 11.59
C SER A 196 -14.17 15.18 10.11
N GLU A 197 -14.82 15.97 9.25
CA GLU A 197 -14.78 15.84 7.80
C GLU A 197 -13.38 16.13 7.25
N GLY A 198 -12.79 17.26 7.63
CA GLY A 198 -11.43 17.64 7.22
C GLY A 198 -10.40 16.57 7.59
N LEU A 199 -10.42 16.11 8.84
CA LEU A 199 -9.49 15.08 9.32
C LEU A 199 -9.70 13.75 8.57
N SER A 200 -10.95 13.36 8.31
CA SER A 200 -11.24 12.13 7.55
C SER A 200 -10.75 12.20 6.11
N ILE A 201 -10.96 13.33 5.43
CA ILE A 201 -10.53 13.54 4.03
C ILE A 201 -9.01 13.59 3.95
N CYS A 202 -8.36 14.44 4.74
CA CYS A 202 -6.91 14.61 4.69
C CYS A 202 -6.19 13.31 5.11
N ALA A 203 -6.71 12.57 6.09
CA ALA A 203 -6.14 11.29 6.45
C ALA A 203 -6.39 10.20 5.41
N ALA A 204 -7.53 10.20 4.73
CA ALA A 204 -7.79 9.29 3.62
C ALA A 204 -6.79 9.50 2.47
N ALA A 205 -6.27 10.72 2.28
CA ALA A 205 -5.20 10.97 1.31
C ALA A 205 -3.86 10.31 1.69
N LEU A 206 -3.63 10.02 2.98
CA LEU A 206 -2.39 9.44 3.50
C LEU A 206 -2.34 7.90 3.46
N VAL A 207 -3.41 7.23 3.04
CA VAL A 207 -3.49 5.75 3.03
C VAL A 207 -2.39 5.07 2.21
N ARG A 208 -1.74 5.81 1.29
CA ARG A 208 -0.61 5.30 0.49
C ARG A 208 0.74 5.44 1.18
N ASP A 209 0.86 6.41 2.09
CA ASP A 209 2.10 6.71 2.81
C ASP A 209 2.19 5.92 4.12
N CYS A 210 1.06 5.56 4.71
CA CYS A 210 0.97 4.77 5.93
C CYS A 210 -0.39 4.08 6.09
N GLN A 211 -0.47 3.15 7.03
CA GLN A 211 -1.77 2.57 7.41
C GLN A 211 -2.58 3.61 8.19
N VAL A 212 -3.82 3.85 7.78
CA VAL A 212 -4.72 4.78 8.46
C VAL A 212 -5.93 4.01 8.98
N VAL A 213 -6.16 4.08 10.29
CA VAL A 213 -7.24 3.36 10.97
C VAL A 213 -8.10 4.36 11.74
N THR A 214 -9.37 4.45 11.38
CA THR A 214 -10.35 5.17 12.19
C THR A 214 -10.74 4.29 13.37
N VAL A 215 -10.61 4.81 14.58
CA VAL A 215 -10.99 4.14 15.82
C VAL A 215 -12.11 4.94 16.47
N SER A 216 -13.25 4.31 16.71
CA SER A 216 -14.43 4.96 17.26
C SER A 216 -14.87 4.25 18.55
N PRO A 217 -14.80 4.91 19.71
CA PRO A 217 -15.25 4.33 20.97
C PRO A 217 -16.79 4.24 21.00
N ILE A 218 -17.31 3.15 21.55
CA ILE A 218 -18.74 2.90 21.69
C ILE A 218 -19.17 3.45 23.06
N GLU A 219 -20.08 4.43 23.04
CA GLU A 219 -20.62 5.01 24.27
C GLU A 219 -21.41 3.96 25.06
N ALA A 220 -21.22 3.97 26.38
CA ALA A 220 -22.00 3.14 27.30
C ALA A 220 -23.50 3.44 27.15
N ARG A 221 -24.32 2.39 27.30
CA ARG A 221 -25.79 2.49 27.26
C ARG A 221 -26.36 1.88 28.54
N PRO A 222 -26.92 2.68 29.47
CA PRO A 222 -27.00 4.15 29.46
C PRO A 222 -25.63 4.82 29.70
N LEU A 223 -25.44 6.04 29.18
CA LEU A 223 -24.22 6.84 29.42
C LEU A 223 -24.17 7.40 30.85
N TYR A 224 -25.33 7.75 31.40
CA TYR A 224 -25.51 8.30 32.74
C TYR A 224 -26.41 7.39 33.58
N PRO A 225 -25.94 6.22 34.03
CA PRO A 225 -26.70 5.40 34.97
C PRO A 225 -26.97 6.15 36.27
N GLN A 226 -28.11 5.84 36.87
CA GLN A 226 -28.51 6.35 38.16
C GLN A 226 -27.79 5.58 39.27
N LEU A 227 -27.04 6.28 40.11
CA LEU A 227 -26.33 5.70 41.26
C LEU A 227 -27.23 5.71 42.50
N SER A 228 -28.05 6.76 42.65
CA SER A 228 -29.08 6.90 43.70
C SER A 228 -30.21 7.82 43.19
N ASP A 229 -31.27 8.00 43.98
CA ASP A 229 -32.49 8.75 43.57
C ASP A 229 -32.21 10.16 43.00
N ALA A 230 -31.12 10.82 43.42
CA ALA A 230 -30.74 12.15 42.95
C ALA A 230 -29.41 12.21 42.17
N VAL A 231 -28.63 11.12 42.14
CA VAL A 231 -27.24 11.16 41.64
C VAL A 231 -27.10 10.30 40.39
N LYS A 232 -26.59 10.91 39.32
CA LYS A 232 -26.15 10.22 38.11
C LYS A 232 -24.63 10.26 38.01
N THR A 233 -24.04 9.21 37.46
CA THR A 233 -22.60 9.13 37.20
C THR A 233 -22.38 8.87 35.73
N VAL A 234 -21.31 9.38 35.13
CA VAL A 234 -20.94 9.02 33.76
C VAL A 234 -20.19 7.68 33.75
N THR A 235 -20.46 6.86 32.73
CA THR A 235 -19.79 5.56 32.52
C THR A 235 -18.79 5.65 31.37
N THR A 236 -17.65 4.98 31.52
CA THR A 236 -16.62 4.92 30.49
C THR A 236 -16.94 3.92 29.38
N ALA A 237 -16.50 4.19 28.16
CA ALA A 237 -16.59 3.26 27.04
C ALA A 237 -15.82 1.96 27.34
N GLN A 238 -16.44 0.82 27.05
CA GLN A 238 -15.84 -0.51 27.25
C GLN A 238 -15.36 -1.14 25.95
N GLU A 239 -15.84 -0.63 24.81
CA GLU A 239 -15.56 -1.17 23.47
C GLU A 239 -15.22 -0.04 22.50
N CYS A 240 -14.40 -0.34 21.49
CA CYS A 240 -14.20 0.53 20.35
C CYS A 240 -14.19 -0.27 19.05
N ARG A 241 -14.65 0.37 17.97
CA ARG A 241 -14.60 -0.18 16.61
C ARG A 241 -13.43 0.43 15.86
N ALA A 242 -12.65 -0.40 15.20
CA ALA A 242 -11.57 0.03 14.32
C ALA A 242 -11.90 -0.30 12.87
N VAL A 243 -11.64 0.63 11.95
CA VAL A 243 -11.82 0.43 10.51
C VAL A 243 -10.59 0.96 9.79
N ASN A 244 -9.92 0.10 9.00
CA ASN A 244 -8.81 0.53 8.15
C ASN A 244 -9.37 1.29 6.93
N LEU A 245 -8.95 2.54 6.75
CA LEU A 245 -9.45 3.40 5.69
C LEU A 245 -9.11 2.88 4.28
N GLY A 246 -7.99 2.17 4.12
CA GLY A 246 -7.63 1.53 2.85
C GLY A 246 -8.74 0.60 2.33
N GLN A 247 -9.46 -0.08 3.23
CA GLN A 247 -10.53 -1.01 2.86
C GLN A 247 -11.69 -0.34 2.12
N TYR A 248 -11.97 0.94 2.40
CA TYR A 248 -13.03 1.67 1.69
C TYR A 248 -12.68 1.90 0.21
N PHE A 249 -11.39 2.05 -0.11
CA PHE A 249 -10.93 2.32 -1.48
C PHE A 249 -10.69 1.05 -2.30
N TRP A 250 -10.71 -0.13 -1.67
CA TRP A 250 -10.42 -1.40 -2.34
C TRP A 250 -11.20 -1.62 -3.64
N PRO A 251 -12.54 -1.41 -3.72
CA PRO A 251 -13.27 -1.66 -4.97
C PRO A 251 -12.76 -0.83 -6.16
N LEU A 252 -12.35 0.42 -5.92
CA LEU A 252 -11.81 1.31 -6.95
C LEU A 252 -10.36 0.99 -7.27
N GLU A 253 -9.53 0.81 -6.24
CA GLU A 253 -8.09 0.60 -6.42
C GLU A 253 -7.79 -0.80 -6.97
N ARG A 254 -8.60 -1.81 -6.65
CA ARG A 254 -8.51 -3.16 -7.23
C ARG A 254 -8.56 -3.14 -8.75
N GLU A 255 -9.47 -2.39 -9.36
CA GLU A 255 -9.56 -2.32 -10.83
C GLU A 255 -8.32 -1.64 -11.45
N ARG A 256 -7.76 -0.64 -10.77
CA ARG A 256 -6.50 0.01 -11.18
C ARG A 256 -5.31 -0.96 -11.05
N ILE A 257 -5.22 -1.66 -9.93
CA ILE A 257 -4.19 -2.70 -9.69
C ILE A 257 -4.31 -3.78 -10.76
N LEU A 258 -5.51 -4.28 -11.05
CA LEU A 258 -5.75 -5.31 -12.05
C LEU A 258 -5.38 -4.82 -13.46
N SER A 259 -5.72 -3.58 -13.81
CA SER A 259 -5.32 -2.97 -15.08
C SER A 259 -3.80 -2.85 -15.22
N ALA A 260 -3.12 -2.32 -14.19
CA ALA A 260 -1.66 -2.24 -14.14
C ALA A 260 -1.02 -3.64 -14.24
N TRP A 261 -1.54 -4.61 -13.47
CA TRP A 261 -1.07 -5.98 -13.47
C TRP A 261 -1.22 -6.64 -14.84
N LYS A 262 -2.38 -6.50 -15.50
CA LYS A 262 -2.63 -7.07 -16.83
C LYS A 262 -1.67 -6.51 -17.87
N ARG A 263 -1.38 -5.21 -17.81
CA ARG A 263 -0.35 -4.55 -18.61
C ARG A 263 1.07 -4.97 -18.21
N GLY A 264 1.29 -5.70 -17.12
CA GLY A 264 2.62 -6.01 -16.59
C GLY A 264 3.33 -4.82 -15.93
N ASP A 265 2.59 -3.76 -15.56
CA ASP A 265 3.08 -2.65 -14.74
C ASP A 265 3.04 -2.99 -13.27
N PHE A 266 3.93 -3.92 -12.91
CA PHE A 266 4.03 -4.41 -11.55
C PHE A 266 4.59 -3.35 -10.60
N ALA A 267 5.37 -2.38 -11.10
CA ALA A 267 5.80 -1.23 -10.30
C ALA A 267 4.60 -0.34 -9.93
N GLU A 268 3.77 0.01 -10.91
CA GLU A 268 2.52 0.74 -10.64
C GLU A 268 1.57 -0.06 -9.74
N ALA A 269 1.37 -1.36 -10.03
CA ALA A 269 0.53 -2.24 -9.22
C ALA A 269 0.99 -2.30 -7.76
N ARG A 270 2.32 -2.36 -7.52
CA ARG A 270 2.90 -2.33 -6.17
C ARG A 270 2.58 -1.03 -5.43
N VAL A 271 2.67 0.12 -6.12
CA VAL A 271 2.32 1.42 -5.53
C VAL A 271 0.86 1.43 -5.08
N TRP A 272 -0.06 0.97 -5.92
CA TRP A 272 -1.47 0.90 -5.54
C TRP A 272 -1.75 -0.12 -4.42
N LEU A 273 -1.01 -1.23 -4.38
CA LEU A 273 -1.12 -2.24 -3.32
C LEU A 273 -0.56 -1.76 -1.96
N SER A 274 0.21 -0.66 -1.91
CA SER A 274 0.81 -0.17 -0.64
C SER A 274 -0.25 0.14 0.42
N ALA A 275 -1.38 0.71 0.00
CA ALA A 275 -2.51 1.06 0.86
C ALA A 275 -3.27 -0.15 1.43
N HIS A 276 -3.03 -1.35 0.90
CA HIS A 276 -3.74 -2.58 1.29
C HIS A 276 -2.80 -3.70 1.73
N ARG A 277 -1.58 -3.35 2.17
CA ARG A 277 -0.56 -4.31 2.62
C ARG A 277 -1.04 -5.21 3.75
N ASP A 278 -1.86 -4.69 4.66
CA ASP A 278 -2.44 -5.45 5.77
C ASP A 278 -3.19 -6.72 5.32
N ARG A 279 -3.84 -6.67 4.16
CA ARG A 279 -4.64 -7.78 3.62
C ARG A 279 -4.03 -8.48 2.40
N TYR A 280 -3.23 -7.74 1.62
CA TYR A 280 -2.68 -8.21 0.35
C TYR A 280 -1.14 -8.14 0.29
N GLN A 281 -0.46 -8.25 1.44
CA GLN A 281 1.02 -8.31 1.52
C GLN A 281 1.64 -9.26 0.49
N ALA A 282 1.09 -10.48 0.34
CA ALA A 282 1.62 -11.46 -0.61
C ALA A 282 1.58 -10.98 -2.08
N LEU A 283 0.56 -10.20 -2.47
CA LEU A 283 0.48 -9.61 -3.81
C LEU A 283 1.39 -8.40 -3.95
N TYR A 284 1.48 -7.56 -2.91
CA TYR A 284 2.40 -6.42 -2.86
C TYR A 284 3.85 -6.88 -3.09
N ASP A 285 4.29 -7.92 -2.38
CA ASP A 285 5.63 -8.49 -2.52
C ASP A 285 5.83 -9.17 -3.89
N LEU A 286 4.81 -9.87 -4.40
CA LEU A 286 4.90 -10.49 -5.73
C LEU A 286 5.08 -9.44 -6.83
N ALA A 287 4.36 -8.30 -6.74
CA ALA A 287 4.50 -7.21 -7.68
C ALA A 287 5.94 -6.65 -7.73
N GLU A 288 6.64 -6.59 -6.60
CA GLU A 288 8.07 -6.24 -6.58
C GLU A 288 8.92 -7.19 -7.41
N TYR A 289 8.78 -8.50 -7.20
CA TYR A 289 9.62 -9.47 -7.90
C TYR A 289 9.27 -9.57 -9.39
N LEU A 290 8.00 -9.45 -9.76
CA LEU A 290 7.60 -9.38 -11.17
C LEU A 290 8.11 -8.09 -11.83
N ALA A 291 8.19 -6.97 -11.10
CA ALA A 291 8.81 -5.74 -11.60
C ALA A 291 10.31 -5.95 -11.90
N LEU A 292 11.06 -6.57 -10.98
CA LEU A 292 12.47 -6.93 -11.20
C LEU A 292 12.62 -7.83 -12.43
N ALA A 293 11.78 -8.87 -12.55
CA ALA A 293 11.81 -9.78 -13.69
C ALA A 293 11.53 -9.05 -15.02
N SER A 294 10.56 -8.13 -15.03
CA SER A 294 10.24 -7.30 -16.21
C SER A 294 11.38 -6.36 -16.62
N ASN A 295 12.26 -5.99 -15.68
CA ASN A 295 13.45 -5.18 -15.88
C ASN A 295 14.73 -6.01 -16.12
N TRP A 296 14.60 -7.28 -16.53
CA TRP A 296 15.72 -8.19 -16.79
C TRP A 296 16.58 -8.55 -15.57
N GLN A 297 16.13 -8.26 -14.36
CA GLN A 297 16.79 -8.65 -13.11
C GLN A 297 16.27 -10.00 -12.62
N LEU A 298 16.27 -10.99 -13.51
CA LEU A 298 15.63 -12.29 -13.28
C LEU A 298 16.25 -13.03 -12.07
N LEU A 299 17.57 -12.98 -11.90
CA LEU A 299 18.21 -13.67 -10.78
C LEU A 299 17.79 -13.07 -9.43
N ASP A 300 17.76 -11.74 -9.33
CA ASP A 300 17.35 -11.03 -8.11
C ASP A 300 15.87 -11.30 -7.81
N ALA A 301 15.02 -11.28 -8.84
CA ALA A 301 13.62 -11.64 -8.75
C ALA A 301 13.42 -13.07 -8.22
N LEU A 302 14.14 -14.06 -8.77
CA LEU A 302 14.01 -15.47 -8.36
C LEU A 302 14.50 -15.72 -6.93
N GLN A 303 15.58 -15.07 -6.51
CA GLN A 303 16.07 -15.14 -5.13
C GLN A 303 15.04 -14.58 -4.16
N GLY A 304 14.45 -13.43 -4.50
CA GLY A 304 13.35 -12.83 -3.74
C GLY A 304 12.11 -13.73 -3.66
N LEU A 305 11.67 -14.28 -4.80
CA LEU A 305 10.55 -15.22 -4.88
C LEU A 305 10.77 -16.47 -4.01
N GLN A 306 12.00 -16.98 -3.93
CA GLN A 306 12.32 -18.12 -3.07
C GLN A 306 12.05 -17.82 -1.59
N ILE A 307 12.43 -16.62 -1.14
CA ILE A 307 12.17 -16.16 0.23
C ILE A 307 10.66 -15.96 0.42
N TRP A 308 10.01 -15.26 -0.50
CA TRP A 308 8.59 -14.95 -0.48
C TRP A 308 7.69 -16.18 -0.39
N LEU A 309 7.96 -17.24 -1.16
CA LEU A 309 7.21 -18.51 -1.09
C LEU A 309 7.28 -19.15 0.31
N ASN A 310 8.32 -18.84 1.08
CA ASN A 310 8.52 -19.37 2.42
C ASN A 310 7.95 -18.48 3.54
N GLN A 311 7.47 -17.28 3.24
CA GLN A 311 6.86 -16.37 4.20
C GLN A 311 5.43 -16.78 4.59
N THR A 312 5.03 -16.45 5.82
CA THR A 312 3.72 -16.82 6.38
C THR A 312 2.51 -16.32 5.57
N PRO A 313 2.45 -15.05 5.09
CA PRO A 313 1.31 -14.57 4.31
C PRO A 313 1.08 -15.40 3.04
N THR A 314 2.15 -15.71 2.32
CA THR A 314 2.12 -16.49 1.07
C THR A 314 1.78 -17.95 1.33
N LYS A 315 2.38 -18.58 2.35
CA LYS A 315 2.10 -19.97 2.73
C LYS A 315 0.63 -20.25 3.03
N ARG A 316 -0.13 -19.25 3.48
CA ARG A 316 -1.57 -19.37 3.77
C ARG A 316 -2.45 -19.26 2.53
N LYS A 317 -1.98 -18.59 1.46
CA LYS A 317 -2.76 -18.34 0.24
C LYS A 317 -2.43 -19.32 -0.90
N VAL A 318 -1.19 -19.78 -1.00
CA VAL A 318 -0.75 -20.67 -2.09
C VAL A 318 -0.91 -22.14 -1.67
N LEU A 319 -1.52 -22.94 -2.55
CA LEU A 319 -1.68 -24.38 -2.33
C LEU A 319 -0.30 -25.06 -2.16
N PRO A 320 -0.15 -26.02 -1.23
CA PRO A 320 1.14 -26.65 -0.94
C PRO A 320 1.84 -27.27 -2.16
N ASP A 321 1.09 -27.92 -3.05
CA ASP A 321 1.65 -28.58 -4.23
C ASP A 321 2.15 -27.58 -5.28
N VAL A 322 1.37 -26.53 -5.54
CA VAL A 322 1.76 -25.40 -6.42
C VAL A 322 3.02 -24.73 -5.88
N ARG A 323 3.06 -24.45 -4.57
CA ARG A 323 4.23 -23.86 -3.91
C ARG A 323 5.48 -24.73 -4.05
N LYS A 324 5.36 -26.04 -3.82
CA LYS A 324 6.47 -27.00 -3.94
C LYS A 324 6.99 -27.03 -5.38
N GLN A 325 6.08 -26.96 -6.34
CA GLN A 325 6.42 -26.91 -7.76
C GLN A 325 7.17 -25.63 -8.13
N TRP A 326 6.68 -24.46 -7.73
CA TRP A 326 7.37 -23.20 -7.99
C TRP A 326 8.75 -23.13 -7.33
N LEU A 327 8.92 -23.63 -6.11
CA LEU A 327 10.24 -23.73 -5.46
C LEU A 327 11.21 -24.61 -6.26
N LYS A 328 10.73 -25.72 -6.84
CA LYS A 328 11.54 -26.59 -7.70
C LYS A 328 11.93 -25.87 -9.00
N ASP A 329 11.01 -25.12 -9.60
CA ASP A 329 11.28 -24.36 -10.82
C ASP A 329 12.30 -23.25 -10.56
N ILE A 330 12.20 -22.54 -9.43
CA ILE A 330 13.22 -21.57 -8.97
C ILE A 330 14.58 -22.23 -8.79
N GLU A 331 14.64 -23.41 -8.15
CA GLU A 331 15.90 -24.13 -7.95
C GLU A 331 16.58 -24.46 -9.29
N ILE A 332 15.81 -24.86 -10.30
CA ILE A 332 16.31 -25.14 -11.65
C ILE A 332 16.86 -23.86 -12.28
N LEU A 333 16.13 -22.75 -12.19
CA LEU A 333 16.47 -21.47 -12.82
C LEU A 333 17.67 -20.77 -12.14
N CYS A 334 17.84 -20.90 -10.82
CA CYS A 334 18.90 -20.24 -10.04
C CYS A 334 20.27 -20.95 -10.09
N LYS A 335 20.40 -22.12 -10.74
CA LYS A 335 21.69 -22.82 -10.83
C LYS A 335 22.75 -21.93 -11.51
N SER A 336 23.97 -21.91 -10.96
CA SER A 336 25.09 -21.21 -11.59
C SER A 336 25.39 -21.79 -12.98
N LYS A 337 25.89 -20.98 -13.92
CA LYS A 337 26.16 -21.41 -15.30
C LYS A 337 26.98 -22.70 -15.42
N GLN A 338 27.88 -22.95 -14.47
CA GLN A 338 28.73 -24.14 -14.39
C GLN A 338 27.97 -25.41 -13.93
N LYS A 339 26.85 -25.25 -13.21
CA LYS A 339 26.02 -26.33 -12.66
C LYS A 339 24.70 -26.52 -13.42
N GLN A 340 24.42 -25.69 -14.42
CA GLN A 340 23.24 -25.82 -15.26
C GLN A 340 23.39 -26.98 -16.24
N THR A 341 22.40 -27.87 -16.24
CA THR A 341 22.24 -28.90 -17.27
C THR A 341 21.65 -28.29 -18.54
N PRO A 342 21.79 -28.94 -19.72
CA PRO A 342 21.14 -28.50 -20.96
C PRO A 342 19.65 -28.21 -20.79
N GLU A 343 18.93 -29.06 -20.07
CA GLU A 343 17.48 -28.93 -19.84
C GLU A 343 17.16 -27.70 -18.99
N SER A 344 17.97 -27.42 -17.96
CA SER A 344 17.76 -26.22 -17.13
C SER A 344 18.02 -24.93 -17.91
N ARG A 345 18.99 -24.92 -18.82
CA ARG A 345 19.24 -23.77 -19.70
C ARG A 345 18.10 -23.59 -20.68
N TYR A 346 17.60 -24.68 -21.25
CA TYR A 346 16.45 -24.69 -22.12
C TYR A 346 15.23 -24.08 -21.43
N PHE A 347 14.91 -24.56 -20.22
CA PHE A 347 13.81 -24.05 -19.41
C PHE A 347 13.93 -22.52 -19.16
N SER A 348 15.13 -22.03 -18.84
CA SER A 348 15.36 -20.59 -18.58
C SER A 348 15.14 -19.66 -19.78
N ILE A 349 15.10 -20.18 -21.01
CA ILE A 349 14.80 -19.38 -22.21
C ILE A 349 13.33 -18.94 -22.18
N TRP A 350 12.46 -19.82 -21.67
CA TRP A 350 11.02 -19.64 -21.70
C TRP A 350 10.48 -18.66 -20.66
N GLU A 351 11.28 -18.26 -19.68
CA GLU A 351 10.91 -17.17 -18.75
C GLU A 351 10.74 -15.81 -19.44
N SER A 352 11.31 -15.64 -20.65
CA SER A 352 11.05 -14.46 -21.49
C SER A 352 9.63 -14.42 -22.07
N ARG A 353 8.85 -15.52 -22.02
CA ARG A 353 7.46 -15.57 -22.52
C ARG A 353 6.57 -14.51 -21.86
N LEU A 354 6.69 -14.34 -20.54
CA LEU A 354 5.93 -13.31 -19.83
C LEU A 354 6.29 -11.92 -20.36
N ALA A 355 7.59 -11.63 -20.53
CA ALA A 355 8.05 -10.32 -21.00
C ALA A 355 7.55 -10.00 -22.42
N ILE A 356 7.49 -10.98 -23.31
CA ILE A 356 6.88 -10.80 -24.64
C ILE A 356 5.39 -10.48 -24.49
N TYR A 357 4.67 -11.33 -23.75
CA TYR A 357 3.23 -11.20 -23.54
C TYR A 357 2.84 -9.83 -22.99
N VAL A 358 3.44 -9.41 -21.87
CA VAL A 358 3.07 -8.13 -21.23
C VAL A 358 3.46 -6.90 -22.07
N ASN A 359 4.54 -6.97 -22.85
CA ASN A 359 4.92 -5.86 -23.72
C ASN A 359 3.96 -5.69 -24.90
N LEU A 360 3.41 -6.78 -25.44
CA LEU A 360 2.35 -6.70 -26.44
C LEU A 360 1.09 -6.05 -25.87
N HIS A 361 0.65 -6.46 -24.68
CA HIS A 361 -0.50 -5.87 -23.97
C HIS A 361 -0.32 -4.41 -23.54
N ARG A 362 0.92 -3.89 -23.56
CA ARG A 362 1.24 -2.47 -23.38
C ARG A 362 1.34 -1.70 -24.70
N HIS A 363 1.16 -2.38 -25.82
CA HIS A 363 1.46 -1.89 -27.17
C HIS A 363 2.93 -1.45 -27.34
N SER A 364 3.84 -2.03 -26.55
CA SER A 364 5.29 -1.83 -26.66
C SER A 364 5.89 -2.86 -27.63
N TYR A 365 5.53 -2.75 -28.91
CA TYR A 365 5.88 -3.74 -29.94
C TYR A 365 7.39 -3.86 -30.16
N THR A 366 8.14 -2.75 -30.11
CA THR A 366 9.60 -2.78 -30.20
C THR A 366 10.22 -3.62 -29.09
N SER A 367 9.79 -3.44 -27.84
CA SER A 367 10.30 -4.23 -26.71
C SER A 367 9.90 -5.70 -26.81
N ALA A 368 8.64 -5.99 -27.17
CA ALA A 368 8.18 -7.35 -27.38
C ALA A 368 8.99 -8.06 -28.49
N PHE A 369 9.27 -7.34 -29.59
CA PHE A 369 10.06 -7.85 -30.70
C PHE A 369 11.51 -8.15 -30.31
N LEU A 370 12.18 -7.26 -29.58
CA LEU A 370 13.55 -7.51 -29.12
C LEU A 370 13.63 -8.75 -28.23
N GLN A 371 12.67 -8.93 -27.32
CA GLN A 371 12.55 -10.12 -26.48
C GLN A 371 12.34 -11.38 -27.32
N PHE A 372 11.43 -11.31 -28.29
CA PHE A 372 11.16 -12.39 -29.22
C PHE A 372 12.40 -12.83 -30.00
N VAL A 373 13.12 -11.89 -30.63
CA VAL A 373 14.36 -12.20 -31.36
C VAL A 373 15.41 -12.78 -30.42
N GLN A 374 15.52 -12.26 -29.19
CA GLN A 374 16.46 -12.77 -28.21
C GLN A 374 16.12 -14.20 -27.73
N VAL A 375 14.84 -14.57 -27.67
CA VAL A 375 14.42 -15.96 -27.41
C VAL A 375 14.92 -16.88 -28.52
N ILE A 376 14.73 -16.49 -29.79
CA ILE A 376 15.25 -17.26 -30.94
C ILE A 376 16.77 -17.38 -30.86
N GLU A 377 17.49 -16.27 -30.63
CA GLU A 377 18.95 -16.27 -30.52
C GLU A 377 19.44 -17.22 -29.41
N ARG A 378 18.82 -17.16 -28.22
CA ARG A 378 19.17 -18.03 -27.09
C ARG A 378 18.87 -19.50 -27.39
N LEU A 379 17.77 -19.78 -28.08
CA LEU A 379 17.37 -21.13 -28.46
C LEU A 379 18.34 -21.72 -29.50
N LEU A 380 18.65 -20.97 -30.55
CA LEU A 380 19.65 -21.39 -31.54
C LEU A 380 21.04 -21.54 -30.92
N PHE A 381 21.43 -20.66 -30.01
CA PHE A 381 22.70 -20.77 -29.29
C PHE A 381 22.73 -22.01 -28.38
N TRP A 382 21.62 -22.35 -27.74
CA TRP A 382 21.50 -23.59 -26.98
C TRP A 382 21.65 -24.82 -27.88
N ARG A 383 21.01 -24.85 -29.06
CA ARG A 383 21.19 -25.94 -30.04
C ARG A 383 22.63 -26.03 -30.53
N TYR A 384 23.23 -24.89 -30.88
CA TYR A 384 24.64 -24.79 -31.26
C TYR A 384 25.58 -25.46 -30.26
N GLN A 385 25.32 -25.29 -28.95
CA GLN A 385 26.14 -25.90 -27.90
C GLN A 385 25.88 -27.40 -27.67
N ASN A 386 24.67 -27.89 -27.95
CA ASN A 386 24.28 -29.27 -27.61
C ASN A 386 24.26 -30.22 -28.83
N GLU A 387 24.30 -29.70 -30.05
CA GLU A 387 24.26 -30.50 -31.28
C GLU A 387 25.60 -30.50 -32.05
N ASP A 388 26.68 -29.98 -31.45
CA ASP A 388 28.04 -29.96 -32.01
C ASP A 388 28.13 -29.33 -33.41
N TRP A 389 27.48 -28.17 -33.60
CA TRP A 389 27.36 -27.51 -34.91
C TRP A 389 28.70 -27.15 -35.57
N ILE A 390 29.77 -26.94 -34.79
CA ILE A 390 31.13 -26.72 -35.34
C ILE A 390 31.68 -28.01 -35.93
N GLU A 391 31.60 -29.12 -35.21
CA GLU A 391 32.15 -30.40 -35.66
C GLU A 391 31.41 -30.92 -36.89
N LYS A 392 30.10 -30.67 -36.95
CA LYS A 392 29.25 -30.97 -38.11
C LYS A 392 29.40 -29.99 -39.28
N GLY A 393 30.21 -28.94 -39.13
CA GLY A 393 30.48 -27.95 -40.18
C GLY A 393 29.34 -26.97 -40.47
N TYR A 394 28.29 -26.92 -39.65
CA TYR A 394 27.20 -25.97 -39.80
C TYR A 394 27.61 -24.55 -39.41
N VAL A 395 28.51 -24.42 -38.43
CA VAL A 395 29.15 -23.14 -38.07
C VAL A 395 30.64 -23.25 -38.35
N THR A 396 31.17 -22.29 -39.12
CA THR A 396 32.61 -22.21 -39.41
C THR A 396 33.18 -20.98 -38.71
N PRO A 397 33.98 -21.13 -37.65
CA PRO A 397 34.66 -20.00 -37.02
C PRO A 397 35.59 -19.31 -38.01
N PRO A 398 35.73 -17.96 -37.94
CA PRO A 398 36.69 -17.25 -38.76
C PRO A 398 38.12 -17.74 -38.48
N GLU A 399 39.01 -17.59 -39.45
CA GLU A 399 40.35 -18.19 -39.43
C GLU A 399 41.16 -17.82 -38.18
N SER A 400 41.03 -16.58 -37.71
CA SER A 400 41.65 -16.08 -36.46
C SER A 400 41.15 -16.75 -35.17
N LYS A 401 40.02 -17.46 -35.22
CA LYS A 401 39.37 -18.13 -34.08
C LYS A 401 39.16 -19.63 -34.32
N LYS A 402 39.75 -20.20 -35.37
CA LYS A 402 39.58 -21.62 -35.74
C LYS A 402 39.95 -22.58 -34.61
N ASN A 403 40.98 -22.25 -33.84
CA ASN A 403 41.46 -23.06 -32.70
C ASN A 403 40.58 -22.95 -31.44
N TRP A 404 39.54 -22.12 -31.43
CA TRP A 404 38.69 -21.93 -30.25
C TRP A 404 37.69 -23.07 -30.07
N GLY A 405 37.36 -23.81 -31.14
CA GLY A 405 36.37 -24.89 -31.11
C GLY A 405 35.08 -24.43 -30.44
N VAL A 406 34.57 -25.22 -29.48
CA VAL A 406 33.34 -24.95 -28.71
C VAL A 406 33.40 -23.66 -27.88
N LYS A 407 34.59 -23.06 -27.66
CA LYS A 407 34.74 -21.74 -27.00
C LYS A 407 34.38 -20.58 -27.92
N TYR A 408 34.21 -20.82 -29.22
CA TYR A 408 33.74 -19.80 -30.15
C TYR A 408 32.30 -19.38 -29.80
N LYS A 409 32.06 -18.08 -29.76
CA LYS A 409 30.73 -17.50 -29.55
C LYS A 409 30.18 -17.13 -30.91
N ALA A 410 29.35 -18.00 -31.47
CA ALA A 410 28.66 -17.78 -32.73
C ALA A 410 27.79 -16.51 -32.65
N THR A 411 27.81 -15.70 -33.70
CA THR A 411 26.94 -14.52 -33.82
C THR A 411 25.52 -14.95 -34.20
N PHE A 412 24.53 -14.07 -34.04
CA PHE A 412 23.17 -14.38 -34.47
C PHE A 412 23.05 -14.68 -35.98
N TRP A 413 23.96 -14.14 -36.80
CA TRP A 413 24.05 -14.46 -38.23
C TRP A 413 24.55 -15.89 -38.45
N ASP A 414 25.62 -16.29 -37.76
CA ASP A 414 26.16 -17.66 -37.84
C ASP A 414 25.10 -18.69 -37.42
N LEU A 415 24.37 -18.41 -36.34
CA LEU A 415 23.35 -19.29 -35.79
C LEU A 415 22.17 -19.51 -36.77
N ARG A 416 21.70 -18.45 -37.43
CA ARG A 416 20.60 -18.56 -38.42
C ARG A 416 21.03 -19.30 -39.68
N ASN A 417 22.24 -19.05 -40.16
CA ASN A 417 22.74 -19.75 -41.34
C ASN A 417 22.98 -21.23 -41.05
N ALA A 418 23.51 -21.57 -39.88
CA ALA A 418 23.64 -22.95 -39.45
C ALA A 418 22.27 -23.65 -39.39
N TRP A 419 21.26 -23.01 -38.79
CA TRP A 419 19.89 -23.55 -38.76
C TRP A 419 19.30 -23.75 -40.16
N LYS A 420 19.50 -22.78 -41.08
CA LYS A 420 19.10 -22.90 -42.49
C LYS A 420 19.70 -24.13 -43.16
N ILE A 421 21.01 -24.37 -42.95
CA ILE A 421 21.73 -25.53 -43.49
C ILE A 421 21.18 -26.83 -42.89
N ILE A 422 20.97 -26.88 -41.57
CA ILE A 422 20.44 -28.06 -40.86
C ILE A 422 19.06 -28.44 -41.37
N CYS A 423 18.20 -27.45 -41.66
CA CYS A 423 16.84 -27.67 -42.15
C CYS A 423 16.75 -27.80 -43.68
N ASP A 424 17.87 -27.78 -44.41
CA ASP A 424 17.93 -27.82 -45.89
C ASP A 424 17.02 -26.78 -46.56
N LEU A 425 17.01 -25.56 -46.02
CA LEU A 425 16.14 -24.49 -46.49
C LEU A 425 16.85 -23.58 -47.50
N GLN A 426 16.12 -23.22 -48.55
CA GLN A 426 16.56 -22.25 -49.56
C GLN A 426 16.34 -20.81 -49.09
N ASP A 427 17.10 -19.85 -49.62
CA ASP A 427 17.00 -18.42 -49.25
C ASP A 427 15.63 -17.80 -49.56
N ASN A 428 14.88 -18.39 -50.48
CA ASN A 428 13.54 -17.93 -50.83
C ASN A 428 12.45 -18.39 -49.86
N ASN A 429 12.75 -19.31 -48.93
CA ASN A 429 11.82 -19.84 -47.94
C ASN A 429 11.31 -18.72 -47.01
N SER A 430 10.02 -18.75 -46.68
CA SER A 430 9.38 -17.71 -45.86
C SER A 430 10.01 -17.57 -44.47
N LEU A 431 10.34 -18.68 -43.80
CA LEU A 431 10.98 -18.65 -42.48
C LEU A 431 12.37 -18.00 -42.54
N VAL A 432 13.14 -18.32 -43.57
CA VAL A 432 14.48 -17.75 -43.78
C VAL A 432 14.38 -16.24 -44.05
N LYS A 433 13.42 -15.81 -44.87
CA LYS A 433 13.15 -14.38 -45.12
C LYS A 433 12.73 -13.63 -43.87
N THR A 434 11.81 -14.20 -43.07
CA THR A 434 11.37 -13.60 -41.81
C THR A 434 12.54 -13.47 -40.83
N LEU A 435 13.40 -14.48 -40.72
CA LEU A 435 14.61 -14.44 -39.89
C LEU A 435 15.65 -13.42 -40.38
N ALA A 436 15.78 -13.22 -41.69
CA ALA A 436 16.64 -12.17 -42.26
C ALA A 436 16.10 -10.79 -41.88
N TRP A 437 14.81 -10.54 -42.13
CA TRP A 437 14.13 -9.32 -41.73
C TRP A 437 14.26 -9.02 -40.23
N MET A 438 14.08 -10.03 -39.37
CA MET A 438 14.20 -9.86 -37.91
C MET A 438 15.56 -9.30 -37.49
N ASN A 439 16.63 -9.69 -38.17
CA ASN A 439 17.96 -9.19 -37.88
C ASN A 439 18.18 -7.78 -38.37
N ASP A 440 17.69 -7.46 -39.56
CA ASP A 440 17.81 -6.12 -40.12
C ASP A 440 17.01 -5.14 -39.24
N MET A 441 15.77 -5.50 -38.90
CA MET A 441 14.92 -4.75 -37.98
C MET A 441 15.54 -4.62 -36.58
N ARG A 442 16.11 -5.69 -36.01
CA ARG A 442 16.84 -5.62 -34.73
C ARG A 442 18.00 -4.61 -34.81
N ASN A 443 18.77 -4.65 -35.89
CA ASN A 443 19.90 -3.76 -36.09
C ASN A 443 19.43 -2.31 -36.29
N ASP A 444 18.31 -2.10 -37.00
CA ASP A 444 17.71 -0.78 -37.20
C ASP A 444 17.17 -0.20 -35.87
N ILE A 445 16.48 -1.01 -35.07
CA ILE A 445 16.06 -0.63 -33.71
C ILE A 445 17.28 -0.24 -32.85
N VAL A 446 18.32 -1.07 -32.81
CA VAL A 446 19.47 -0.88 -31.91
C VAL A 446 20.41 0.24 -32.37
N HIS A 447 20.65 0.37 -33.67
CA HIS A 447 21.66 1.28 -34.21
C HIS A 447 21.07 2.57 -34.79
N LYS A 448 19.81 2.56 -35.20
CA LYS A 448 19.12 3.72 -35.78
C LYS A 448 17.93 4.22 -34.95
N ASN A 449 17.55 3.51 -33.88
CA ASN A 449 16.39 3.83 -33.05
C ASN A 449 15.08 3.85 -33.86
N GLU A 450 14.97 3.00 -34.88
CA GLU A 450 13.74 2.85 -35.67
C GLU A 450 12.68 2.06 -34.86
N PRO A 451 11.46 2.57 -34.68
CA PRO A 451 10.42 1.85 -33.96
C PRO A 451 9.79 0.74 -34.83
N LEU A 452 9.36 -0.35 -34.19
CA LEU A 452 8.51 -1.35 -34.85
C LEU A 452 7.03 -1.06 -34.58
N HIS A 453 6.26 -0.97 -35.66
CA HIS A 453 4.80 -0.82 -35.59
C HIS A 453 4.08 -2.17 -35.75
N PHE A 454 2.87 -2.26 -35.19
CA PHE A 454 2.04 -3.47 -35.19
C PHE A 454 1.87 -4.09 -36.59
N ASP A 455 1.47 -3.30 -37.58
CA ASP A 455 1.20 -3.78 -38.95
C ASP A 455 2.44 -4.41 -39.62
N VAL A 456 3.62 -3.84 -39.34
CA VAL A 456 4.89 -4.38 -39.85
C VAL A 456 5.21 -5.71 -39.17
N PHE A 457 4.94 -5.82 -37.86
CA PHE A 457 5.16 -7.04 -37.10
C PHE A 457 4.24 -8.18 -37.59
N VAL A 458 2.94 -7.88 -37.73
CA VAL A 458 1.90 -8.81 -38.19
C VAL A 458 2.18 -9.31 -39.61
N SER A 459 2.54 -8.40 -40.53
CA SER A 459 2.79 -8.77 -41.94
C SER A 459 3.96 -9.76 -42.11
N HIS A 460 5.04 -9.62 -41.33
CA HIS A 460 6.21 -10.51 -41.42
C HIS A 460 6.03 -11.85 -40.73
N LEU A 461 5.01 -12.00 -39.88
CA LEU A 461 4.56 -13.26 -39.31
C LEU A 461 3.42 -13.91 -40.12
N ASN A 462 3.13 -13.41 -41.33
CA ASN A 462 2.09 -13.89 -42.26
C ASN A 462 0.65 -13.86 -41.68
N LEU A 463 0.35 -12.89 -40.82
CA LEU A 463 -0.99 -12.72 -40.23
C LEU A 463 -1.86 -11.71 -41.00
N SER A 464 -1.36 -11.10 -42.07
CA SER A 464 -1.99 -9.98 -42.80
C SER A 464 -3.32 -10.32 -43.52
N GLY A 465 -3.72 -11.59 -43.56
CA GLY A 465 -5.01 -12.04 -44.09
C GLY A 465 -6.09 -12.33 -43.04
N GLU A 466 -5.78 -12.15 -41.76
CA GLU A 466 -6.75 -12.39 -40.68
C GLU A 466 -7.68 -11.20 -40.44
N THR A 467 -8.96 -11.48 -40.24
CA THR A 467 -10.01 -10.46 -40.05
C THR A 467 -10.11 -9.91 -38.63
N ASP A 468 -9.46 -10.55 -37.67
CA ASP A 468 -9.48 -10.18 -36.25
C ASP A 468 -8.04 -10.19 -35.71
N LEU A 469 -7.34 -9.07 -35.88
CA LEU A 469 -5.95 -8.92 -35.42
C LEU A 469 -5.94 -8.35 -34.00
N SER A 470 -5.43 -9.14 -33.05
CA SER A 470 -5.27 -8.75 -31.65
C SER A 470 -3.86 -9.04 -31.13
N ASP A 471 -3.51 -8.45 -29.97
CA ASP A 471 -2.25 -8.72 -29.28
C ASP A 471 -2.12 -10.21 -28.90
N GLU A 472 -3.22 -10.86 -28.51
CA GLU A 472 -3.25 -12.30 -28.23
C GLU A 472 -2.93 -13.15 -29.46
N LYS A 473 -3.47 -12.80 -30.62
CA LYS A 473 -3.16 -13.54 -31.86
C LYS A 473 -1.73 -13.33 -32.30
N LEU A 474 -1.21 -12.10 -32.18
CA LEU A 474 0.18 -11.82 -32.44
C LEU A 474 1.09 -12.63 -31.49
N TYR A 475 0.74 -12.71 -30.21
CA TYR A 475 1.45 -13.54 -29.24
C TYR A 475 1.45 -15.03 -29.63
N GLN A 476 0.29 -15.59 -29.99
CA GLN A 476 0.18 -16.98 -30.44
C GLN A 476 1.02 -17.24 -31.70
N ALA A 477 1.02 -16.33 -32.66
CA ALA A 477 1.83 -16.45 -33.87
C ALA A 477 3.33 -16.40 -33.56
N ILE A 478 3.75 -15.56 -32.61
CA ILE A 478 5.12 -15.55 -32.10
C ILE A 478 5.47 -16.93 -31.53
N GLU A 479 4.63 -17.53 -30.68
CA GLU A 479 4.89 -18.85 -30.11
C GLU A 479 5.01 -19.94 -31.19
N ILE A 480 4.07 -19.94 -32.16
CA ILE A 480 4.09 -20.87 -33.30
C ILE A 480 5.38 -20.70 -34.13
N PHE A 481 5.85 -19.47 -34.30
CA PHE A 481 7.10 -19.19 -35.00
C PHE A 481 8.32 -19.68 -34.21
N ILE A 482 8.37 -19.45 -32.89
CA ILE A 482 9.48 -19.93 -32.04
C ILE A 482 9.52 -21.48 -32.04
N GLN A 483 8.37 -22.14 -32.07
CA GLN A 483 8.26 -23.61 -32.11
C GLN A 483 9.08 -24.23 -33.26
N GLN A 484 9.23 -23.52 -34.39
CA GLN A 484 10.00 -24.00 -35.55
C GLN A 484 11.50 -24.20 -35.25
N PHE A 485 12.01 -23.59 -34.20
CA PHE A 485 13.42 -23.66 -33.80
C PHE A 485 13.68 -24.70 -32.72
N CYS A 486 12.62 -25.22 -32.08
CA CYS A 486 12.72 -26.23 -31.03
C CYS A 486 13.13 -27.59 -31.62
N GLN A 487 13.79 -28.43 -30.81
CA GLN A 487 14.03 -29.82 -31.21
C GLN A 487 12.74 -30.65 -30.98
N PRO A 488 12.47 -31.71 -31.78
CA PRO A 488 11.27 -32.52 -31.62
C PRO A 488 11.10 -33.16 -30.24
N ASP A 489 12.21 -33.51 -29.59
CA ASP A 489 12.28 -34.11 -28.24
C ASP A 489 12.30 -33.06 -27.11
N CYS A 490 12.45 -31.78 -27.44
CA CYS A 490 12.39 -30.66 -26.52
C CYS A 490 11.36 -29.62 -27.00
N PRO A 491 10.04 -29.87 -26.85
CA PRO A 491 9.01 -28.90 -27.22
C PRO A 491 9.03 -27.67 -26.29
N ILE A 492 8.23 -26.65 -26.63
CA ILE A 492 7.98 -25.52 -25.72
C ILE A 492 7.35 -26.06 -24.42
N PRO A 493 7.86 -25.71 -23.23
CA PRO A 493 7.24 -26.11 -21.98
C PRO A 493 5.81 -25.57 -21.86
N ASP A 494 4.89 -26.41 -21.38
CA ASP A 494 3.48 -26.02 -21.16
C ASP A 494 3.32 -24.86 -20.18
N ARG A 495 4.31 -24.67 -19.29
CA ARG A 495 4.31 -23.61 -18.27
C ARG A 495 5.64 -22.87 -18.17
N SER A 496 5.57 -21.63 -17.72
CA SER A 496 6.69 -20.81 -17.26
C SER A 496 6.38 -20.32 -15.85
N LEU A 497 7.41 -20.29 -14.99
CA LEU A 497 7.22 -19.89 -13.60
C LEU A 497 6.65 -18.45 -13.50
N LEU A 498 7.22 -17.52 -14.26
CA LEU A 498 6.77 -16.13 -14.24
C LEU A 498 5.35 -15.97 -14.79
N GLN A 499 4.94 -16.76 -15.79
CA GLN A 499 3.55 -16.78 -16.27
C GLN A 499 2.59 -17.32 -15.22
N ASP A 500 2.93 -18.43 -14.55
CA ASP A 500 2.12 -18.99 -13.47
C ASP A 500 1.90 -17.98 -12.34
N LEU A 501 2.97 -17.28 -11.94
CA LEU A 501 2.92 -16.24 -10.92
C LEU A 501 2.09 -15.02 -11.37
N TYR A 502 2.22 -14.61 -12.63
CA TYR A 502 1.41 -13.56 -13.23
C TYR A 502 -0.09 -13.89 -13.17
N HIS A 503 -0.46 -15.10 -13.60
CA HIS A 503 -1.85 -15.56 -13.61
C HIS A 503 -2.41 -15.73 -12.20
N TRP A 504 -1.62 -16.28 -11.27
CA TRP A 504 -2.00 -16.34 -9.87
C TRP A 504 -2.31 -14.96 -9.31
N GLY A 505 -1.49 -13.95 -9.64
CA GLY A 505 -1.74 -12.56 -9.25
C GLY A 505 -3.10 -12.03 -9.75
N ILE A 506 -3.44 -12.31 -11.02
CA ILE A 506 -4.75 -11.97 -11.59
C ILE A 506 -5.89 -12.66 -10.85
N GLU A 507 -5.77 -13.96 -10.60
CA GLU A 507 -6.80 -14.74 -9.89
C GLU A 507 -7.06 -14.18 -8.48
N GLN A 508 -5.99 -13.85 -7.74
CA GLN A 508 -6.10 -13.26 -6.40
C GLN A 508 -6.69 -11.85 -6.41
N LEU A 509 -6.47 -11.08 -7.48
CA LEU A 509 -7.09 -9.78 -7.65
C LEU A 509 -8.56 -9.92 -8.06
N GLN A 510 -8.95 -11.00 -8.73
CA GLN A 510 -10.31 -11.26 -9.19
C GLN A 510 -11.21 -11.93 -8.14
N SER A 511 -10.64 -12.68 -7.18
CA SER A 511 -11.34 -13.17 -5.99
C SER A 511 -11.67 -12.04 -5.01
#